data_AF-A0A954M7A8-F1
#
_entry.id   AF-A0A954M7A8-F1
#
_cell.length_a   1.000
_cell.length_b   1.000
_cell.length_c   1.000
_cell.angle_alpha   90.00
_cell.angle_beta   90.00
_cell.angle_gamma   90.00
#
_symmetry.space_group_name_H-M   'P 1'
#
loop_
_entity.id
_entity.type
_entity.pdbx_description
1 polymer ?
#
loop_
_entity_poly.entity_id
_entity_poly.type
_entity_poly.pdbx_seq_one_letter_code
_entity_poly.pdbx_strand_id
1 'polypeptide(L)'
;FHELGHFLVAKWCGVYVECFSIGFGPYVVSRKWGDTVYALSLFPLGGYVKMRGQDDMDPGEMTDEEIAADPRSYTAKNVPQRMAIISAGVIMNIITGLMFFMLAFRWGVEVPERVVGYVAVGMPAWQYGIRTGDEILDINGREIHDFSDVMVATALSQGPLTIQLRDPDGQERTVTVVPEMDSTRKIGVGYGLSLNVLDSPDPEKFPIASPGTAASRVEFQSKDRILAVNDVPVATYSEFVAELSRHAADSVELRIDRQGSEEELLLPAEPGLELGFKVSMGLVAAIQKGGPAEQAGLRADDHISKIDDLDVEGDLDPFTLTEYFSSKAGQEVKVTYTREVEGGPPTPHEVTLIPEERSAWAEPPGSEGAPLSIPSIGLAYNIVPVVFSVDPDGPAAELGIAARDKLTKIEFIRAPGGELDGLAEETEAVNINDKNWAYAYWMLQQSARTRVVKLTTERGDEKATKEITPRESKTWYLQTTRGLSLDVLSSVRVAKNLGDAIHMGWDHTTNSIRQVYLTLRGLVTGDISYKLVSGPIGIAKTAYRTADMGLPQFVLFLGLISVNLAVVNFLPIPVLDGGHMVFLLWEGITGRRPNEKVVGYASTMGLVLLLTLIILVVYLDLFVSKM
;
A
#
# COMPACT_ATOMS: atom_id res chain seq x y z
N PHE A 1 -20.30 -8.35 -21.10
CA PHE A 1 -20.82 -7.13 -21.75
C PHE A 1 -19.95 -6.66 -22.91
N HIS A 2 -18.63 -6.88 -22.89
CA HIS A 2 -17.71 -6.69 -24.02
C HIS A 2 -18.28 -7.12 -25.39
N GLU A 3 -18.58 -8.41 -25.56
CA GLU A 3 -19.13 -8.98 -26.80
C GLU A 3 -20.47 -8.33 -27.21
N LEU A 4 -21.29 -7.93 -26.24
CA LEU A 4 -22.55 -7.25 -26.53
C LEU A 4 -22.29 -5.89 -27.22
N GLY A 5 -21.21 -5.20 -26.89
CA GLY A 5 -20.79 -3.97 -27.55
C GLY A 5 -20.50 -4.18 -29.03
N HIS A 6 -19.59 -5.11 -29.34
CA HIS A 6 -19.28 -5.49 -30.71
C HIS A 6 -20.55 -5.89 -31.47
N PHE A 7 -21.38 -6.74 -30.86
CA PHE A 7 -22.63 -7.21 -31.46
C PHE A 7 -23.59 -6.08 -31.84
N LEU A 8 -23.88 -5.18 -30.89
CA LEU A 8 -24.85 -4.10 -31.09
C LEU A 8 -24.38 -3.12 -32.17
N VAL A 9 -23.11 -2.73 -32.15
CA VAL A 9 -22.56 -1.79 -33.12
C VAL A 9 -22.39 -2.46 -34.50
N ALA A 10 -22.01 -3.74 -34.54
CA ALA A 10 -21.96 -4.50 -35.80
C ALA A 10 -23.33 -4.57 -36.46
N LYS A 11 -24.38 -4.91 -35.70
CA LYS A 11 -25.76 -4.91 -36.21
C LYS A 11 -26.20 -3.52 -36.67
N TRP A 12 -25.84 -2.47 -35.93
CA TRP A 12 -26.16 -1.09 -36.30
C TRP A 12 -25.45 -0.65 -37.59
N CYS A 13 -24.20 -1.08 -37.80
CA CYS A 13 -23.47 -0.88 -39.07
C CYS A 13 -23.92 -1.82 -40.20
N GLY A 14 -24.94 -2.65 -39.98
CA GLY A 14 -25.46 -3.60 -40.96
C GLY A 14 -24.47 -4.72 -41.31
N VAL A 15 -23.66 -5.16 -40.35
CA VAL A 15 -22.81 -6.34 -40.47
C VAL A 15 -23.64 -7.60 -40.16
N TYR A 16 -23.43 -8.64 -40.95
CA TYR A 16 -24.04 -9.95 -40.72
C TYR A 16 -23.31 -10.64 -39.55
N VAL A 17 -24.05 -10.97 -38.51
CA VAL A 17 -23.54 -11.68 -37.33
C VAL A 17 -24.12 -13.09 -37.34
N GLU A 18 -23.25 -14.07 -37.51
CA GLU A 18 -23.59 -15.50 -37.55
C GLU A 18 -23.98 -16.00 -36.16
N CYS A 19 -23.16 -15.67 -35.16
CA CYS A 19 -23.32 -16.18 -33.80
C CYS A 19 -22.99 -15.11 -32.77
N PHE A 20 -23.79 -15.08 -31.71
CA PHE A 20 -23.49 -14.40 -30.45
C PHE A 20 -23.49 -15.47 -29.35
N SER A 21 -22.32 -15.76 -28.79
CA SER A 21 -22.16 -16.81 -27.78
C SER A 21 -21.68 -16.25 -26.45
N ILE A 22 -22.31 -16.69 -25.37
CA ILE A 22 -21.77 -16.57 -24.02
C ILE A 22 -21.04 -17.88 -23.72
N GLY A 23 -19.75 -17.79 -23.40
CA GLY A 23 -18.84 -18.91 -23.23
C GLY A 23 -18.28 -19.48 -24.53
N PHE A 24 -17.38 -20.45 -24.38
CA PHE A 24 -16.68 -21.17 -25.44
C PHE A 24 -17.02 -22.66 -25.45
N GLY A 25 -16.69 -23.32 -26.56
CA GLY A 25 -16.89 -24.76 -26.75
C GLY A 25 -18.30 -25.13 -27.24
N PRO A 26 -18.71 -26.40 -27.04
CA PRO A 26 -20.02 -26.88 -27.50
C PRO A 26 -21.18 -26.09 -26.89
N TYR A 27 -22.23 -25.87 -27.69
CA TYR A 27 -23.45 -25.21 -27.22
C TYR A 27 -24.21 -26.11 -26.25
N VAL A 28 -24.49 -25.60 -25.06
CA VAL A 28 -25.40 -26.21 -24.09
C VAL A 28 -26.84 -25.91 -24.49
N VAL A 29 -27.10 -24.64 -24.83
CA VAL A 29 -28.39 -24.17 -25.35
C VAL A 29 -28.12 -23.19 -26.47
N SER A 30 -28.83 -23.30 -27.58
CA SER A 30 -28.81 -22.29 -28.63
C SER A 30 -30.18 -22.06 -29.24
N ARG A 31 -30.40 -20.84 -29.72
CA ARG A 31 -31.61 -20.45 -30.43
C ARG A 31 -31.26 -19.49 -31.55
N LYS A 32 -31.71 -19.78 -32.77
CA LYS A 32 -31.61 -18.84 -33.88
C LYS A 32 -32.76 -17.84 -33.82
N TRP A 33 -32.45 -16.56 -33.84
CA TRP A 33 -33.43 -15.49 -33.99
C TRP A 33 -32.98 -14.51 -35.07
N GLY A 34 -33.81 -14.38 -36.10
CA GLY A 34 -33.42 -13.71 -37.34
C GLY A 34 -32.22 -14.42 -37.98
N ASP A 35 -31.19 -13.63 -38.28
CA ASP A 35 -29.95 -14.09 -38.91
C ASP A 35 -28.91 -14.63 -37.92
N THR A 36 -29.10 -14.43 -36.61
CA THR A 36 -28.08 -14.71 -35.58
C THR A 36 -28.44 -15.91 -34.73
N VAL A 37 -27.48 -16.78 -34.49
CA VAL A 37 -27.55 -17.84 -33.48
C VAL A 37 -27.13 -17.26 -32.14
N TYR A 38 -28.01 -17.34 -31.14
CA TYR A 38 -27.71 -16.99 -29.76
C TYR A 38 -27.38 -18.27 -29.01
N ALA A 39 -26.18 -18.36 -28.43
CA ALA A 39 -25.71 -19.58 -27.78
C ALA A 39 -25.23 -19.32 -26.35
N LEU A 40 -25.47 -20.31 -25.49
CA LEU A 40 -24.81 -20.49 -24.21
C LEU A 40 -23.95 -21.74 -24.32
N SER A 41 -22.64 -21.58 -24.19
CA SER A 41 -21.65 -22.64 -24.40
C SER A 41 -21.14 -23.21 -23.09
N LEU A 42 -20.54 -24.40 -23.15
CA LEU A 42 -20.17 -25.19 -21.98
C LEU A 42 -19.17 -24.50 -21.06
N PHE A 43 -18.19 -23.78 -21.61
CA PHE A 43 -17.17 -23.11 -20.80
C PHE A 43 -17.54 -21.64 -20.61
N PRO A 44 -17.95 -21.19 -19.41
CA PRO A 44 -18.50 -19.84 -19.18
C PRO A 44 -17.43 -18.73 -19.09
N LEU A 45 -16.21 -18.98 -19.58
CA LEU A 45 -15.08 -18.06 -19.49
C LEU A 45 -15.07 -17.10 -20.69
N GLY A 46 -15.95 -16.10 -20.70
CA GLY A 46 -16.02 -15.08 -21.76
C GLY A 46 -17.15 -15.32 -22.76
N GLY A 47 -16.93 -15.01 -24.04
CA GLY A 47 -17.89 -15.15 -25.12
C GLY A 47 -17.27 -14.74 -26.45
N TYR A 48 -18.02 -14.81 -27.54
CA TYR A 48 -17.56 -14.31 -28.84
C TYR A 48 -18.73 -13.84 -29.71
N VAL A 49 -18.44 -12.87 -30.59
CA VAL A 49 -19.32 -12.46 -31.68
C VAL A 49 -18.71 -12.90 -33.01
N LYS A 50 -19.31 -13.90 -33.66
CA LYS A 50 -18.87 -14.32 -34.99
C LYS A 50 -19.47 -13.42 -36.05
N MET A 51 -18.70 -12.43 -36.49
CA MET A 51 -19.08 -11.54 -37.59
C MET A 51 -18.60 -12.10 -38.92
N ARG A 52 -19.42 -11.95 -39.96
CA ARG A 52 -19.05 -12.39 -41.30
C ARG A 52 -17.87 -11.54 -41.81
N GLY A 53 -16.81 -12.21 -42.23
CA GLY A 53 -15.58 -11.57 -42.69
C GLY A 53 -14.65 -11.06 -41.58
N GLN A 54 -14.83 -11.50 -40.32
CA GLN A 54 -13.90 -11.21 -39.22
C GLN A 54 -13.02 -12.43 -38.85
N ASP A 55 -13.62 -13.61 -38.69
CA ASP A 55 -12.97 -14.80 -38.11
C ASP A 55 -12.86 -15.98 -39.09
N ASP A 56 -11.98 -15.86 -40.08
CA ASP A 56 -11.52 -17.00 -40.89
C ASP A 56 -9.99 -16.93 -41.04
N MET A 57 -9.24 -16.88 -39.92
CA MET A 57 -7.75 -16.99 -39.82
C MET A 57 -6.85 -16.23 -40.81
N ASP A 58 -7.40 -15.38 -41.67
CA ASP A 58 -6.70 -14.57 -42.65
C ASP A 58 -7.51 -13.28 -42.85
N PRO A 59 -7.02 -12.13 -42.36
CA PRO A 59 -7.65 -10.84 -42.60
C PRO A 59 -7.38 -10.39 -44.06
N GLY A 60 -7.93 -11.11 -45.03
CA GLY A 60 -7.63 -10.90 -46.45
C GLY A 60 -8.22 -11.88 -47.47
N GLU A 61 -8.75 -13.05 -47.09
CA GLU A 61 -9.15 -14.05 -48.10
C GLU A 61 -10.36 -13.66 -48.96
N MET A 62 -11.18 -12.70 -48.52
CA MET A 62 -12.18 -12.14 -49.41
C MET A 62 -11.48 -11.25 -50.44
N THR A 63 -11.35 -11.76 -51.67
CA THR A 63 -10.97 -10.95 -52.83
C THR A 63 -11.84 -9.69 -52.90
N ASP A 64 -11.38 -8.62 -53.56
CA ASP A 64 -12.22 -7.42 -53.77
C ASP A 64 -13.59 -7.79 -54.40
N GLU A 65 -13.64 -8.90 -55.15
CA GLU A 65 -14.85 -9.49 -55.73
C GLU A 65 -15.78 -10.13 -54.68
N GLU A 66 -15.24 -10.86 -53.70
CA GLU A 66 -16.02 -11.44 -52.60
C GLU A 66 -16.50 -10.37 -51.61
N ILE A 67 -15.69 -9.35 -51.32
CA ILE A 67 -16.08 -8.19 -50.50
C ILE A 67 -17.20 -7.40 -51.19
N ALA A 68 -17.12 -7.23 -52.51
CA ALA A 68 -18.19 -6.62 -53.30
C ALA A 68 -19.47 -7.48 -53.32
N ALA A 69 -19.35 -8.80 -53.18
CA ALA A 69 -20.48 -9.74 -53.21
C ALA A 69 -21.32 -9.76 -51.92
N ASP A 70 -20.77 -9.41 -50.74
CA ASP A 70 -21.54 -9.27 -49.51
C ASP A 70 -21.29 -7.94 -48.78
N PRO A 71 -22.11 -6.90 -49.06
CA PRO A 71 -22.08 -5.61 -48.38
C PRO A 71 -22.31 -5.69 -46.86
N ARG A 72 -22.76 -6.84 -46.34
CA ARG A 72 -22.94 -7.11 -44.90
C ARG A 72 -21.69 -7.74 -44.26
N SER A 73 -20.59 -7.91 -45.00
CA SER A 73 -19.30 -8.31 -44.44
C SER A 73 -18.67 -7.19 -43.60
N TYR A 74 -17.91 -7.55 -42.56
CA TYR A 74 -17.13 -6.62 -41.75
C TYR A 74 -16.05 -5.90 -42.58
N THR A 75 -15.33 -6.63 -43.45
CA THR A 75 -14.28 -6.05 -44.32
C THR A 75 -14.81 -5.10 -45.38
N ALA A 76 -16.11 -5.19 -45.74
CA ALA A 76 -16.77 -4.28 -46.66
C ALA A 76 -17.10 -2.91 -46.02
N LYS A 77 -17.08 -2.79 -44.70
CA LYS A 77 -17.36 -1.53 -44.00
C LYS A 77 -16.19 -0.57 -44.09
N ASN A 78 -16.48 0.73 -44.05
CA ASN A 78 -15.42 1.74 -44.04
C ASN A 78 -14.63 1.71 -42.72
N VAL A 79 -13.43 2.29 -42.74
CA VAL A 79 -12.52 2.30 -41.58
C VAL A 79 -13.21 2.84 -40.31
N PRO A 80 -13.92 3.99 -40.32
CA PRO A 80 -14.64 4.47 -39.14
C PRO A 80 -15.68 3.50 -38.58
N GLN A 81 -16.44 2.80 -39.44
CA GLN A 81 -17.41 1.79 -39.00
C GLN A 81 -16.72 0.61 -38.33
N ARG A 82 -15.62 0.11 -38.91
CA ARG A 82 -14.83 -0.98 -38.31
C ARG A 82 -14.19 -0.57 -36.98
N MET A 83 -13.64 0.65 -36.91
CA MET A 83 -13.12 1.22 -35.67
C MET A 83 -14.22 1.32 -34.60
N ALA A 84 -15.44 1.75 -34.96
CA ALA A 84 -16.56 1.85 -34.04
C ALA A 84 -16.96 0.48 -33.48
N ILE A 85 -17.02 -0.55 -34.34
CA ILE A 85 -17.34 -1.92 -33.94
C ILE A 85 -16.31 -2.45 -32.94
N ILE A 86 -15.00 -2.30 -33.21
CA ILE A 86 -13.95 -2.77 -32.28
C ILE A 86 -13.96 -1.95 -30.98
N SER A 87 -14.09 -0.63 -31.06
CA SER A 87 -14.13 0.24 -29.87
C SER A 87 -15.32 -0.07 -28.97
N ALA A 88 -16.42 -0.58 -29.53
CA ALA A 88 -17.64 -0.86 -28.80
C ALA A 88 -17.44 -1.88 -27.67
N GLY A 89 -16.56 -2.87 -27.86
CA GLY A 89 -16.24 -3.83 -26.81
C GLY A 89 -15.58 -3.17 -25.61
N VAL A 90 -14.51 -2.41 -25.84
CA VAL A 90 -13.78 -1.65 -24.81
C VAL A 90 -14.72 -0.66 -24.11
N ILE A 91 -15.49 0.12 -24.87
CA ILE A 91 -16.43 1.11 -24.33
C ILE A 91 -17.51 0.44 -23.46
N MET A 92 -18.03 -0.72 -23.87
CA MET A 92 -19.03 -1.43 -23.07
C MET A 92 -18.47 -1.95 -21.74
N ASN A 93 -17.19 -2.30 -21.67
CA ASN A 93 -16.56 -2.67 -20.41
C ASN A 93 -16.43 -1.45 -19.47
N ILE A 94 -16.14 -0.26 -20.00
CA ILE A 94 -16.14 0.99 -19.22
C ILE A 94 -17.55 1.30 -18.72
N ILE A 95 -18.57 1.21 -19.59
CA ILE A 95 -19.97 1.44 -19.22
C ILE A 95 -20.43 0.44 -18.16
N THR A 96 -20.06 -0.84 -18.30
CA THR A 96 -20.40 -1.89 -17.33
C THR A 96 -19.74 -1.63 -15.99
N GLY A 97 -18.46 -1.22 -15.99
CA GLY A 97 -17.74 -0.82 -14.78
C GLY A 97 -18.43 0.34 -14.08
N LEU A 98 -18.74 1.40 -14.82
CA LEU A 98 -19.50 2.55 -14.34
C LEU A 98 -20.84 2.14 -13.72
N MET A 99 -21.61 1.29 -14.39
CA MET A 99 -22.89 0.80 -13.88
C MET A 99 -22.73 0.00 -12.58
N PHE A 100 -21.71 -0.85 -12.48
CA PHE A 100 -21.42 -1.58 -11.24
C PHE A 100 -21.02 -0.65 -10.11
N PHE A 101 -20.15 0.33 -10.35
CA PHE A 101 -19.81 1.32 -9.32
C PHE A 101 -21.04 2.13 -8.87
N MET A 102 -21.87 2.60 -9.80
CA MET A 102 -23.13 3.28 -9.48
C MET A 102 -24.04 2.43 -8.58
N LEU A 103 -24.15 1.13 -8.88
CA LEU A 103 -24.96 0.20 -8.09
C LEU A 103 -24.35 -0.07 -6.71
N ALA A 104 -23.02 -0.24 -6.64
CA ALA A 104 -22.30 -0.43 -5.39
C ALA A 104 -22.50 0.78 -4.45
N PHE A 105 -22.23 2.00 -4.93
CA PHE A 105 -22.44 3.22 -4.13
C PHE A 105 -23.92 3.45 -3.78
N ARG A 106 -24.86 2.96 -4.58
CA ARG A 106 -26.29 3.01 -4.23
C ARG A 106 -26.63 2.13 -3.02
N TRP A 107 -25.91 1.03 -2.82
CA TRP A 107 -26.06 0.12 -1.68
C TRP A 107 -25.19 0.47 -0.48
N GLY A 108 -24.15 1.27 -0.68
CA GLY A 108 -23.23 1.71 0.37
C GLY A 108 -21.93 0.94 0.32
N VAL A 109 -20.83 1.64 0.03
CA VAL A 109 -19.49 1.06 -0.08
C VAL A 109 -18.66 1.59 1.07
N GLU A 110 -18.02 0.68 1.79
CA GLU A 110 -17.05 1.03 2.81
C GLU A 110 -15.74 1.46 2.14
N VAL A 111 -15.28 2.67 2.45
CA VAL A 111 -14.02 3.21 1.93
C VAL A 111 -13.16 3.71 3.08
N PRO A 112 -11.83 3.65 2.95
CA PRO A 112 -10.95 4.23 3.95
C PRO A 112 -11.14 5.73 4.02
N GLU A 113 -11.30 6.27 5.23
CA GLU A 113 -11.43 7.70 5.43
C GLU A 113 -10.16 8.44 5.02
N ARG A 114 -10.29 9.70 4.60
CA ARG A 114 -9.18 10.57 4.19
C ARG A 114 -8.31 11.06 5.35
N VAL A 115 -8.22 10.30 6.43
CA VAL A 115 -7.44 10.58 7.63
C VAL A 115 -6.07 9.91 7.52
N VAL A 116 -5.02 10.65 7.84
CA VAL A 116 -3.65 10.14 7.92
C VAL A 116 -3.49 9.31 9.20
N GLY A 117 -3.26 8.01 9.08
CA GLY A 117 -2.98 7.14 10.25
C GLY A 117 -1.51 6.91 10.52
N TYR A 118 -0.67 7.12 9.50
CA TYR A 118 0.77 6.94 9.60
C TYR A 118 1.49 7.95 8.71
N VAL A 119 2.61 8.46 9.20
CA VAL A 119 3.53 9.32 8.44
C VAL A 119 4.93 8.73 8.51
N ALA A 120 5.51 8.40 7.36
CA ALA A 120 6.83 7.81 7.27
C ALA A 120 7.90 8.85 7.63
N VAL A 121 8.67 8.57 8.69
CA VAL A 121 9.72 9.46 9.18
C VAL A 121 10.75 9.74 8.08
N GLY A 122 11.12 11.01 7.94
CA GLY A 122 12.09 11.46 6.94
C GLY A 122 11.53 11.62 5.52
N MET A 123 10.32 11.13 5.22
CA MET A 123 9.67 11.33 3.92
C MET A 123 9.01 12.73 3.82
N PRO A 124 8.61 13.19 2.61
CA PRO A 124 8.09 14.54 2.42
C PRO A 124 6.92 14.91 3.34
N ALA A 125 5.91 14.07 3.53
CA ALA A 125 4.78 14.40 4.40
C ALA A 125 5.24 14.73 5.84
N TRP A 126 6.18 13.94 6.37
CA TRP A 126 6.78 14.18 7.67
C TRP A 126 7.56 15.51 7.70
N GLN A 127 8.42 15.75 6.71
CA GLN A 127 9.25 16.96 6.65
C GLN A 127 8.41 18.24 6.51
N TYR A 128 7.29 18.19 5.81
CA TYR A 128 6.37 19.32 5.65
C TYR A 128 5.32 19.41 6.76
N GLY A 129 5.47 18.62 7.83
CA GLY A 129 4.68 18.71 9.04
C GLY A 129 3.26 18.19 8.91
N ILE A 130 2.98 17.27 7.98
CA ILE A 130 1.75 16.46 7.99
C ILE A 130 1.84 15.46 9.14
N ARG A 131 0.77 15.31 9.90
CA ARG A 131 0.74 14.53 11.14
C ARG A 131 -0.34 13.46 11.09
N THR A 132 -0.16 12.41 11.90
CA THR A 132 -1.22 11.43 12.18
C THR A 132 -2.45 12.14 12.76
N GLY A 133 -3.62 11.83 12.23
CA GLY A 133 -4.89 12.49 12.54
C GLY A 133 -5.29 13.60 11.57
N ASP A 134 -4.38 14.12 10.72
CA ASP A 134 -4.74 15.11 9.71
C ASP A 134 -5.72 14.50 8.68
N GLU A 135 -6.81 15.21 8.38
CA GLU A 135 -7.68 14.91 7.24
C GLU A 135 -7.15 15.58 5.97
N ILE A 136 -7.00 14.84 4.88
CA ILE A 136 -6.62 15.37 3.57
C ILE A 136 -7.88 15.72 2.79
N LEU A 137 -8.17 17.01 2.63
CA LEU A 137 -9.40 17.50 2.00
C LEU A 137 -9.27 17.65 0.47
N ASP A 138 -8.11 18.13 0.02
CA ASP A 138 -7.86 18.49 -1.38
C ASP A 138 -6.37 18.33 -1.73
N ILE A 139 -6.08 17.90 -2.96
CA ILE A 139 -4.72 17.88 -3.53
C ILE A 139 -4.76 18.54 -4.91
N ASN A 140 -4.03 19.64 -5.08
CA ASN A 140 -3.93 20.41 -6.32
C ASN A 140 -5.28 20.90 -6.88
N GLY A 141 -6.21 21.29 -6.01
CA GLY A 141 -7.56 21.74 -6.41
C GLY A 141 -8.48 20.60 -6.81
N ARG A 142 -8.09 19.36 -6.53
CA ARG A 142 -8.94 18.17 -6.63
C ARG A 142 -9.34 17.72 -5.24
N GLU A 143 -10.66 17.68 -5.01
CA GLU A 143 -11.25 17.14 -3.80
C GLU A 143 -10.85 15.67 -3.59
N ILE A 144 -10.53 15.34 -2.34
CA ILE A 144 -10.17 14.00 -1.89
C ILE A 144 -11.36 13.42 -1.13
N HIS A 145 -11.92 12.33 -1.64
CA HIS A 145 -13.11 11.73 -1.04
C HIS A 145 -12.81 10.55 -0.13
N ASP A 146 -11.74 9.83 -0.40
CA ASP A 146 -11.23 8.72 0.40
C ASP A 146 -9.70 8.67 0.32
N PHE A 147 -9.08 7.86 1.17
CA PHE A 147 -7.62 7.81 1.22
C PHE A 147 -6.97 7.27 -0.07
N SER A 148 -7.70 6.49 -0.88
CA SER A 148 -7.15 5.96 -2.14
C SER A 148 -6.91 7.08 -3.16
N ASP A 149 -7.73 8.14 -3.13
CA ASP A 149 -7.52 9.34 -3.93
C ASP A 149 -6.17 10.01 -3.60
N VAL A 150 -5.73 10.01 -2.34
CA VAL A 150 -4.44 10.56 -1.91
C VAL A 150 -3.29 9.86 -2.62
N MET A 151 -3.33 8.54 -2.65
CA MET A 151 -2.29 7.71 -3.28
C MET A 151 -2.24 7.95 -4.80
N VAL A 152 -3.40 7.99 -5.45
CA VAL A 152 -3.51 8.22 -6.91
C VAL A 152 -3.07 9.66 -7.27
N ALA A 153 -3.54 10.66 -6.53
CA ALA A 153 -3.18 12.06 -6.77
C ALA A 153 -1.68 12.30 -6.59
N THR A 154 -1.08 11.67 -5.57
CA THR A 154 0.35 11.74 -5.32
C THR A 154 1.15 11.10 -6.45
N ALA A 155 0.79 9.89 -6.86
CA ALA A 155 1.49 9.13 -7.90
C ALA A 155 1.44 9.79 -9.30
N LEU A 156 0.36 10.52 -9.62
CA LEU A 156 0.16 11.20 -10.91
C LEU A 156 0.72 12.61 -10.97
N SER A 157 1.22 13.13 -9.85
CA SER A 157 1.72 14.50 -9.79
C SER A 157 2.94 14.70 -10.70
N GLN A 158 3.11 15.91 -11.24
CA GLN A 158 4.26 16.28 -12.07
C GLN A 158 5.22 17.25 -11.37
N GLY A 159 4.90 17.66 -10.15
CA GLY A 159 5.64 18.65 -9.38
C GLY A 159 5.19 18.67 -7.91
N PRO A 160 5.42 19.78 -7.19
CA PRO A 160 4.92 19.96 -5.84
C PRO A 160 3.39 19.78 -5.76
N LEU A 161 2.92 19.24 -4.65
CA LEU A 161 1.52 19.05 -4.31
C LEU A 161 1.10 20.16 -3.34
N THR A 162 0.06 20.91 -3.69
CA THR A 162 -0.65 21.78 -2.75
C THR A 162 -1.74 20.94 -2.10
N ILE A 163 -1.60 20.68 -0.80
CA ILE A 163 -2.50 19.81 -0.03
C ILE A 163 -3.24 20.68 0.98
N GLN A 164 -4.58 20.64 0.95
CA GLN A 164 -5.40 21.23 2.00
C GLN A 164 -5.71 20.16 3.04
N LEU A 165 -5.39 20.48 4.28
CA LEU A 165 -5.50 19.60 5.44
C LEU A 165 -6.44 20.21 6.46
N ARG A 166 -7.07 19.36 7.26
CA ARG A 166 -7.72 19.74 8.52
C ARG A 166 -7.11 18.94 9.65
N ASP A 167 -6.63 19.61 10.68
CA ASP A 167 -6.10 18.92 11.86
C ASP A 167 -7.25 18.39 12.77
N PRO A 168 -6.94 17.57 13.78
CA PRO A 168 -7.96 17.05 14.70
C PRO A 168 -8.75 18.12 15.47
N ASP A 169 -8.20 19.32 15.63
CA ASP A 169 -8.87 20.47 16.27
C ASP A 169 -9.82 21.21 15.31
N GLY A 170 -9.87 20.79 14.04
CA GLY A 170 -10.72 21.34 12.99
C GLY A 170 -10.13 22.55 12.28
N GLN A 171 -8.87 22.91 12.55
CA GLN A 171 -8.19 24.00 11.86
C GLN A 171 -7.70 23.54 10.49
N GLU A 172 -8.08 24.29 9.45
CA GLU A 172 -7.66 24.03 8.08
C GLU A 172 -6.37 24.76 7.75
N ARG A 173 -5.45 24.06 7.09
CA ARG A 173 -4.17 24.60 6.63
C ARG A 173 -3.79 24.06 5.27
N THR A 174 -2.97 24.79 4.54
CA THR A 174 -2.43 24.35 3.25
C THR A 174 -0.94 24.14 3.35
N VAL A 175 -0.46 23.00 2.86
CA VAL A 175 0.96 22.67 2.77
C VAL A 175 1.36 22.40 1.33
N THR A 176 2.57 22.78 0.96
CA THR A 176 3.14 22.45 -0.35
C THR A 176 4.23 21.41 -0.14
N VAL A 177 3.94 20.18 -0.55
CA VAL A 177 4.81 19.02 -0.37
C VAL A 177 5.47 18.69 -1.69
N VAL A 178 6.78 18.42 -1.69
CA VAL A 178 7.48 17.92 -2.88
C VAL A 178 7.56 16.40 -2.78
N PRO A 179 6.83 15.62 -3.60
CA PRO A 179 6.88 14.17 -3.53
C PRO A 179 8.26 13.63 -3.89
N GLU A 180 8.67 12.58 -3.19
CA GLU A 180 9.90 11.85 -3.49
C GLU A 180 9.64 10.86 -4.61
N MET A 181 10.59 10.75 -5.54
CA MET A 181 10.55 9.77 -6.61
C MET A 181 11.45 8.60 -6.24
N ASP A 182 10.81 7.49 -5.85
CA ASP A 182 11.42 6.18 -5.81
C ASP A 182 10.93 5.42 -7.07
N SER A 183 10.01 4.47 -6.87
CA SER A 183 9.28 3.70 -7.88
C SER A 183 8.08 4.48 -8.45
N THR A 184 7.32 5.10 -7.56
CA THR A 184 6.27 6.06 -7.88
C THR A 184 6.48 7.28 -7.02
N ARG A 185 5.91 8.42 -7.41
CA ARG A 185 5.86 9.59 -6.52
C ARG A 185 5.09 9.22 -5.25
N LYS A 186 5.69 9.48 -4.09
CA LYS A 186 5.13 9.21 -2.77
C LYS A 186 5.41 10.39 -1.84
N ILE A 187 4.52 10.61 -0.87
CA ILE A 187 4.72 11.55 0.23
C ILE A 187 4.93 10.85 1.57
N GLY A 188 4.71 9.54 1.67
CA GLY A 188 4.93 8.78 2.90
C GLY A 188 3.79 8.89 3.90
N VAL A 189 2.53 8.75 3.46
CA VAL A 189 1.35 8.68 4.34
C VAL A 189 0.63 7.35 4.20
N GLY A 190 -0.01 6.89 5.26
CA GLY A 190 -0.83 5.67 5.30
C GLY A 190 -2.20 5.90 5.92
N TYR A 191 -3.11 4.93 5.70
CA TYR A 191 -4.50 4.98 6.15
C TYR A 191 -4.65 5.14 7.66
N GLY A 192 -5.68 5.87 8.09
CA GLY A 192 -6.15 5.92 9.47
C GLY A 192 -6.48 4.55 10.05
N LEU A 193 -6.28 4.38 11.36
CA LEU A 193 -6.79 3.24 12.11
C LEU A 193 -8.03 3.66 12.93
N SER A 194 -8.97 2.75 13.07
CA SER A 194 -10.16 2.89 13.89
C SER A 194 -9.87 2.50 15.35
N LEU A 195 -10.91 2.54 16.19
CA LEU A 195 -10.89 1.97 17.54
C LEU A 195 -11.53 0.57 17.62
N ASN A 196 -11.82 -0.03 16.46
CA ASN A 196 -12.36 -1.39 16.41
C ASN A 196 -11.20 -2.38 16.30
N VAL A 197 -11.21 -3.41 17.14
CA VAL A 197 -10.32 -4.56 17.01
C VAL A 197 -10.58 -5.23 15.67
N LEU A 198 -9.50 -5.57 14.97
CA LEU A 198 -9.51 -6.11 13.62
C LEU A 198 -10.59 -7.19 13.41
N ASP A 199 -11.43 -7.01 12.39
CA ASP A 199 -12.32 -8.08 11.91
C ASP A 199 -11.52 -9.06 11.05
N SER A 200 -10.90 -10.03 11.71
CA SER A 200 -10.03 -10.99 11.02
C SER A 200 -10.83 -12.18 10.48
N PRO A 201 -10.93 -12.35 9.15
CA PRO A 201 -11.59 -13.52 8.56
C PRO A 201 -10.76 -14.81 8.72
N ASP A 202 -9.47 -14.68 9.05
CA ASP A 202 -8.52 -15.78 9.27
C ASP A 202 -7.59 -15.40 10.43
N PRO A 203 -8.00 -15.61 11.69
CA PRO A 203 -7.24 -15.18 12.87
C PRO A 203 -5.86 -15.82 13.00
N GLU A 204 -5.65 -17.00 12.42
CA GLU A 204 -4.34 -17.64 12.40
C GLU A 204 -3.36 -16.86 11.52
N LYS A 205 -3.84 -16.27 10.43
CA LYS A 205 -3.02 -15.51 9.49
C LYS A 205 -2.97 -14.01 9.80
N PHE A 206 -4.06 -13.46 10.33
CA PHE A 206 -4.19 -12.05 10.67
C PHE A 206 -4.66 -11.96 12.12
N PRO A 207 -3.78 -12.17 13.10
CA PRO A 207 -4.18 -12.22 14.49
C PRO A 207 -4.65 -10.83 14.97
N ILE A 208 -5.75 -10.82 15.74
CA ILE A 208 -6.27 -9.58 16.34
C ILE A 208 -5.31 -8.99 17.40
N ALA A 209 -4.41 -9.82 17.93
CA ALA A 209 -3.33 -9.40 18.79
C ALA A 209 -2.05 -10.17 18.42
N SER A 210 -0.94 -9.47 18.24
CA SER A 210 0.34 -10.08 17.87
C SER A 210 0.77 -11.10 18.93
N PRO A 211 1.06 -12.36 18.57
CA PRO A 211 1.39 -13.39 19.55
C PRO A 211 2.59 -13.02 20.43
N GLY A 212 2.50 -13.35 21.72
CA GLY A 212 3.53 -13.06 22.73
C GLY A 212 3.49 -11.66 23.36
N THR A 213 2.71 -10.72 22.79
CA THR A 213 2.53 -9.36 23.33
C THR A 213 1.51 -9.29 24.47
N ALA A 214 1.42 -8.16 25.17
CA ALA A 214 0.43 -7.90 26.20
C ALA A 214 -1.01 -8.07 25.70
N ALA A 215 -1.34 -7.57 24.51
CA ALA A 215 -2.67 -7.73 23.94
C ALA A 215 -3.05 -9.20 23.73
N SER A 216 -2.10 -10.07 23.38
CA SER A 216 -2.38 -11.51 23.18
C SER A 216 -2.73 -12.27 24.47
N ARG A 217 -2.47 -11.67 25.64
CA ARG A 217 -2.81 -12.22 26.96
C ARG A 217 -4.19 -11.75 27.46
N VAL A 218 -4.88 -10.93 26.67
CA VAL A 218 -6.19 -10.36 26.98
C VAL A 218 -7.22 -10.97 26.03
N GLU A 219 -8.42 -11.27 26.54
CA GLU A 219 -9.50 -11.90 25.78
C GLU A 219 -10.25 -10.91 24.88
N PHE A 220 -9.54 -10.24 23.96
CA PHE A 220 -10.18 -9.44 22.91
C PHE A 220 -10.96 -10.32 21.93
N GLN A 221 -12.00 -9.75 21.33
CA GLN A 221 -12.78 -10.35 20.25
C GLN A 221 -12.74 -9.42 19.04
N SER A 222 -12.86 -10.02 17.85
CA SER A 222 -13.03 -9.24 16.62
C SER A 222 -14.22 -8.29 16.74
N LYS A 223 -14.03 -7.04 16.30
CA LYS A 223 -15.02 -5.95 16.38
C LYS A 223 -15.31 -5.40 17.77
N ASP A 224 -14.57 -5.81 18.81
CA ASP A 224 -14.58 -5.06 20.06
C ASP A 224 -14.22 -3.60 19.76
N ARG A 225 -14.99 -2.65 20.28
CA ARG A 225 -14.74 -1.22 20.08
C ARG A 225 -14.19 -0.62 21.35
N ILE A 226 -13.01 0.00 21.28
CA ILE A 226 -12.41 0.71 22.42
C ILE A 226 -13.19 2.01 22.67
N LEU A 227 -13.58 2.24 23.93
CA LEU A 227 -14.32 3.43 24.38
C LEU A 227 -13.49 4.33 25.29
N ALA A 228 -12.65 3.74 26.15
CA ALA A 228 -11.84 4.49 27.12
C ALA A 228 -10.57 3.72 27.49
N VAL A 229 -9.56 4.48 27.94
CA VAL A 229 -8.36 3.98 28.62
C VAL A 229 -8.38 4.55 30.04
N ASN A 230 -8.43 3.67 31.04
CA ASN A 230 -8.79 4.00 32.41
C ASN A 230 -10.10 4.82 32.44
N ASP A 231 -10.12 5.93 33.17
CA ASP A 231 -11.25 6.85 33.25
C ASP A 231 -11.32 7.87 32.09
N VAL A 232 -10.43 7.79 31.10
CA VAL A 232 -10.32 8.75 30.00
C VAL A 232 -11.01 8.20 28.74
N PRO A 233 -12.15 8.77 28.31
CA PRO A 233 -12.77 8.39 27.04
C PRO A 233 -11.86 8.71 25.86
N VAL A 234 -11.85 7.82 24.86
CA VAL A 234 -11.09 8.01 23.62
C VAL A 234 -12.02 7.86 22.42
N ALA A 235 -11.94 8.80 21.49
CA ALA A 235 -12.77 8.85 20.28
C ALA A 235 -11.95 8.58 19.02
N THR A 236 -10.63 8.81 19.05
CA THR A 236 -9.73 8.63 17.91
C THR A 236 -8.57 7.70 18.24
N TYR A 237 -7.98 7.09 17.21
CA TYR A 237 -6.75 6.28 17.36
C TYR A 237 -5.61 7.09 17.98
N SER A 238 -5.46 8.36 17.60
CA SER A 238 -4.44 9.25 18.15
C SER A 238 -4.61 9.47 19.65
N GLU A 239 -5.85 9.66 20.13
CA GLU A 239 -6.15 9.75 21.56
C GLU A 239 -5.86 8.44 22.30
N PHE A 240 -6.25 7.30 21.71
CA PHE A 240 -5.97 5.98 22.28
C PHE A 240 -4.47 5.73 22.48
N VAL A 241 -3.66 5.95 21.45
CA VAL A 241 -2.20 5.78 21.55
C VAL A 241 -1.58 6.79 22.49
N ALA A 242 -2.04 8.05 22.48
CA ALA A 242 -1.54 9.08 23.40
C ALA A 242 -1.77 8.67 24.86
N GLU A 243 -2.95 8.13 25.18
CA GLU A 243 -3.27 7.72 26.54
C GLU A 243 -2.50 6.47 26.97
N LEU A 244 -2.33 5.48 26.08
CA LEU A 244 -1.44 4.34 26.34
C LEU A 244 0.01 4.77 26.57
N SER A 245 0.46 5.81 25.89
CA SER A 245 1.82 6.36 26.02
C SER A 245 2.04 7.02 27.37
N ARG A 246 1.05 7.76 27.90
CA ARG A 246 1.10 8.35 29.25
C ARG A 246 1.23 7.29 30.34
N HIS A 247 0.67 6.11 30.10
CA HIS A 247 0.66 4.97 31.01
C HIS A 247 1.56 3.81 30.55
N ALA A 248 2.64 4.10 29.82
CA ALA A 248 3.46 3.07 29.16
C ALA A 248 3.96 1.95 30.09
N ALA A 249 4.35 2.30 31.31
CA ALA A 249 4.85 1.36 32.32
C ALA A 249 3.74 0.68 33.14
N ASP A 250 2.50 1.13 33.00
CA ASP A 250 1.37 0.69 33.82
C ASP A 250 0.46 -0.27 33.05
N SER A 251 -0.19 -1.17 33.78
CA SER A 251 -1.37 -1.86 33.26
C SER A 251 -2.52 -0.86 33.21
N VAL A 252 -3.29 -0.88 32.13
CA VAL A 252 -4.42 0.03 31.91
C VAL A 252 -5.72 -0.74 31.81
N GLU A 253 -6.80 -0.14 32.30
CA GLU A 253 -8.14 -0.68 32.14
C GLU A 253 -8.73 -0.17 30.82
N LEU A 254 -9.12 -1.05 29.92
CA LEU A 254 -9.78 -0.69 28.68
C LEU A 254 -11.27 -0.94 28.82
N ARG A 255 -12.06 0.12 28.69
CA ARG A 255 -13.51 -0.03 28.54
C ARG A 255 -13.82 -0.21 27.07
N ILE A 256 -14.51 -1.28 26.75
CA ILE A 256 -14.85 -1.66 25.38
C ILE A 256 -16.36 -1.84 25.22
N ASP A 257 -16.87 -1.63 24.01
CA ASP A 257 -18.18 -2.10 23.58
C ASP A 257 -18.01 -3.43 22.84
N ARG A 258 -18.52 -4.50 23.44
CA ARG A 258 -18.58 -5.84 22.88
C ARG A 258 -20.02 -6.15 22.52
N GLN A 259 -20.32 -6.10 21.22
CA GLN A 259 -21.65 -6.43 20.68
C GLN A 259 -22.82 -5.68 21.35
N GLY A 260 -22.60 -4.44 21.78
CA GLY A 260 -23.58 -3.59 22.47
C GLY A 260 -23.54 -3.66 24.00
N SER A 261 -22.63 -4.43 24.59
CA SER A 261 -22.39 -4.50 26.04
C SER A 261 -21.06 -3.85 26.39
N GLU A 262 -21.03 -3.00 27.41
CA GLU A 262 -19.78 -2.47 27.94
C GLU A 262 -19.07 -3.53 28.81
N GLU A 263 -17.78 -3.74 28.55
CA GLU A 263 -16.90 -4.63 29.32
C GLU A 263 -15.57 -3.90 29.64
N GLU A 264 -14.93 -4.31 30.73
CA GLU A 264 -13.62 -3.80 31.16
C GLU A 264 -12.57 -4.90 31.01
N LEU A 265 -11.48 -4.58 30.32
CA LEU A 265 -10.34 -5.48 30.09
C LEU A 265 -9.06 -4.87 30.64
N LEU A 266 -8.33 -5.60 31.48
CA LEU A 266 -7.03 -5.16 31.98
C LEU A 266 -5.94 -5.46 30.95
N LEU A 267 -5.39 -4.43 30.31
CA LEU A 267 -4.29 -4.54 29.36
C LEU A 267 -2.94 -4.29 30.08
N PRO A 268 -2.06 -5.31 30.20
CA PRO A 268 -0.76 -5.14 30.84
C PRO A 268 0.16 -4.16 30.11
N ALA A 269 1.18 -3.65 30.80
CA ALA A 269 2.29 -2.93 30.16
C ALA A 269 3.06 -3.85 29.20
N GLU A 270 3.69 -3.26 28.19
CA GLU A 270 4.47 -3.98 27.19
C GLU A 270 5.95 -3.58 27.30
N PRO A 271 6.80 -4.35 28.01
CA PRO A 271 8.23 -4.07 28.11
C PRO A 271 8.88 -4.11 26.73
N GLY A 272 9.79 -3.18 26.45
CA GLY A 272 10.60 -3.25 25.24
C GLY A 272 11.65 -4.37 25.33
N LEU A 273 12.11 -4.87 24.19
CA LEU A 273 13.14 -5.90 24.10
C LEU A 273 14.52 -5.29 23.89
N GLU A 274 15.49 -5.73 24.70
CA GLU A 274 16.88 -5.30 24.68
C GLU A 274 17.80 -6.45 24.24
N LEU A 275 18.85 -6.11 23.48
CA LEU A 275 19.92 -7.04 23.11
C LEU A 275 21.12 -6.98 24.09
N GLY A 276 21.11 -6.05 25.05
CA GLY A 276 22.21 -5.89 26.01
C GLY A 276 23.41 -5.12 25.49
N PHE A 277 23.23 -4.27 24.47
CA PHE A 277 24.26 -3.31 24.04
C PHE A 277 23.63 -1.99 23.60
N LYS A 278 24.41 -0.92 23.69
CA LYS A 278 24.08 0.39 23.11
C LYS A 278 24.81 0.58 21.79
N VAL A 279 24.25 1.43 20.94
CA VAL A 279 24.83 1.86 19.66
C VAL A 279 25.01 3.37 19.66
N SER A 280 25.77 3.88 18.70
CA SER A 280 26.00 5.33 18.54
C SER A 280 24.84 6.02 17.82
N MET A 281 24.57 7.26 18.24
CA MET A 281 23.72 8.17 17.48
C MET A 281 24.44 8.62 16.21
N GLY A 282 23.75 8.57 15.07
CA GLY A 282 24.27 9.08 13.80
C GLY A 282 23.89 10.54 13.58
N LEU A 283 24.15 11.01 12.35
CA LEU A 283 23.79 12.36 11.93
C LEU A 283 22.27 12.57 11.90
N VAL A 284 21.86 13.82 12.11
CA VAL A 284 20.49 14.27 11.85
C VAL A 284 20.17 13.99 10.38
N ALA A 285 19.15 13.17 10.15
CA ALA A 285 18.74 12.71 8.83
C ALA A 285 17.70 13.66 8.21
N ALA A 286 16.78 14.19 9.03
CA ALA A 286 15.73 15.07 8.57
C ALA A 286 15.19 15.95 9.70
N ILE A 287 14.59 17.08 9.34
CA ILE A 287 13.92 18.00 10.27
C ILE A 287 12.53 18.35 9.73
N GLN A 288 11.55 18.44 10.63
CA GLN A 288 10.21 18.91 10.33
C GLN A 288 10.19 20.43 10.24
N LYS A 289 9.62 20.93 9.15
CA LYS A 289 9.41 22.34 8.91
C LYS A 289 8.47 22.92 9.97
N GLY A 290 8.88 24.03 10.57
CA GLY A 290 8.17 24.71 11.65
C GLY A 290 8.30 24.05 13.02
N GLY A 291 8.99 22.91 13.14
CA GLY A 291 9.19 22.23 14.43
C GLY A 291 10.26 22.91 15.31
N PRO A 292 10.32 22.58 16.61
CA PRO A 292 11.27 23.19 17.55
C PRO A 292 12.74 23.10 17.14
N ALA A 293 13.16 21.98 16.53
CA ALA A 293 14.54 21.80 16.05
C ALA A 293 14.89 22.78 14.91
N GLU A 294 14.00 22.97 13.94
CA GLU A 294 14.21 23.94 12.85
C GLU A 294 14.27 25.37 13.39
N GLN A 295 13.34 25.71 14.30
CA GLN A 295 13.28 27.04 14.92
C GLN A 295 14.54 27.36 15.74
N ALA A 296 15.12 26.36 16.39
CA ALA A 296 16.39 26.47 17.11
C ALA A 296 17.62 26.51 16.19
N GLY A 297 17.48 26.21 14.90
CA GLY A 297 18.55 26.30 13.89
C GLY A 297 19.34 25.00 13.66
N LEU A 298 18.84 23.87 14.17
CA LEU A 298 19.35 22.55 13.80
C LEU A 298 19.04 22.26 12.32
N ARG A 299 19.87 21.42 11.70
CA ARG A 299 19.80 21.07 10.28
C ARG A 299 20.11 19.58 10.09
N ALA A 300 19.76 19.06 8.92
CA ALA A 300 20.32 17.79 8.46
C ALA A 300 21.85 17.84 8.48
N ASP A 301 22.47 16.69 8.70
CA ASP A 301 23.91 16.48 8.84
C ASP A 301 24.56 17.07 10.11
N ASP A 302 23.78 17.70 11.01
CA ASP A 302 24.29 18.03 12.34
C ASP A 302 24.57 16.75 13.14
N HIS A 303 25.65 16.74 13.92
CA HIS A 303 25.99 15.66 14.84
C HIS A 303 25.74 16.11 16.28
N ILE A 304 24.74 15.52 16.95
CA ILE A 304 24.40 15.87 18.33
C ILE A 304 25.33 15.12 19.28
N SER A 305 26.04 15.85 20.13
CA SER A 305 26.98 15.27 21.10
C SER A 305 26.46 15.29 22.52
N LYS A 306 25.66 16.31 22.89
CA LYS A 306 25.09 16.43 24.24
C LYS A 306 23.66 16.93 24.23
N ILE A 307 22.91 16.46 25.21
CA ILE A 307 21.58 16.96 25.55
C ILE A 307 21.62 17.33 27.03
N ASP A 308 21.34 18.60 27.30
CA ASP A 308 21.68 19.27 28.56
C ASP A 308 23.15 19.03 28.92
N ASP A 309 23.42 18.42 30.07
CA ASP A 309 24.77 18.09 30.51
C ASP A 309 25.16 16.62 30.24
N LEU A 310 24.27 15.84 29.60
CA LEU A 310 24.41 14.41 29.37
C LEU A 310 25.05 14.12 28.00
N ASP A 311 26.01 13.20 27.99
CA ASP A 311 26.60 12.73 26.73
C ASP A 311 25.66 11.74 26.03
N VAL A 312 25.40 12.00 24.75
CA VAL A 312 24.54 11.13 23.94
C VAL A 312 25.20 9.77 23.72
N GLU A 313 26.52 9.72 23.62
CA GLU A 313 27.32 8.51 23.46
C GLU A 313 27.85 8.01 24.82
N GLY A 314 26.99 7.93 25.84
CA GLY A 314 27.39 7.35 27.11
C GLY A 314 26.27 7.32 28.13
N ASP A 315 25.89 8.51 28.59
CA ASP A 315 24.87 8.70 29.63
C ASP A 315 23.48 8.33 29.11
N LEU A 316 23.21 8.62 27.83
CA LEU A 316 21.94 8.33 27.18
C LEU A 316 22.00 7.06 26.33
N ASP A 317 20.84 6.57 25.92
CA ASP A 317 20.69 5.58 24.86
C ASP A 317 19.95 6.24 23.70
N PRO A 318 20.47 6.22 22.46
CA PRO A 318 19.79 6.78 21.30
C PRO A 318 18.32 6.35 21.22
N PHE A 319 17.99 5.08 21.45
CA PHE A 319 16.60 4.62 21.36
C PHE A 319 15.66 5.21 22.43
N THR A 320 16.20 5.79 23.49
CA THR A 320 15.43 6.41 24.58
C THR A 320 15.36 7.94 24.52
N LEU A 321 16.01 8.56 23.52
CA LEU A 321 16.02 10.02 23.37
C LEU A 321 14.62 10.58 23.11
N THR A 322 13.78 9.84 22.40
CA THR A 322 12.41 10.28 22.13
C THR A 322 11.62 10.45 23.43
N GLU A 323 11.76 9.54 24.39
CA GLU A 323 11.17 9.64 25.73
C GLU A 323 11.77 10.78 26.54
N TYR A 324 13.09 10.96 26.46
CA TYR A 324 13.76 12.07 27.15
C TYR A 324 13.12 13.41 26.76
N PHE A 325 13.07 13.72 25.46
CA PHE A 325 12.50 14.98 24.99
C PHE A 325 10.98 15.06 25.23
N SER A 326 10.25 13.96 25.09
CA SER A 326 8.80 13.93 25.39
C SER A 326 8.53 14.26 26.87
N SER A 327 9.32 13.72 27.80
CA SER A 327 9.21 14.01 29.24
C SER A 327 9.55 15.47 29.61
N LYS A 328 10.23 16.18 28.72
CA LYS A 328 10.64 17.58 28.84
C LYS A 328 9.72 18.52 28.05
N ALA A 329 8.55 18.08 27.62
CA ALA A 329 7.57 18.93 26.96
C ALA A 329 7.32 20.22 27.77
N GLY A 330 7.37 21.37 27.08
CA GLY A 330 7.22 22.70 27.67
C GLY A 330 8.40 23.19 28.52
N GLN A 331 9.48 22.42 28.66
CA GLN A 331 10.71 22.81 29.37
C GLN A 331 11.82 23.11 28.38
N GLU A 332 12.72 24.03 28.74
CA GLU A 332 13.92 24.30 27.95
C GLU A 332 14.86 23.09 28.01
N VAL A 333 15.31 22.64 26.84
CA VAL A 333 16.33 21.61 26.67
C VAL A 333 17.46 22.20 25.83
N LYS A 334 18.68 22.04 26.33
CA LYS A 334 19.89 22.48 25.64
C LYS A 334 20.42 21.35 24.77
N VAL A 335 20.81 21.66 23.55
CA VAL A 335 21.39 20.70 22.60
C VAL A 335 22.73 21.22 22.12
N THR A 336 23.78 20.44 22.36
CA THR A 336 25.12 20.69 21.81
C THR A 336 25.32 19.83 20.58
N TYR A 337 25.74 20.44 19.48
CA TYR A 337 25.99 19.74 18.22
C TYR A 337 27.22 20.27 17.51
N THR A 338 27.77 19.48 16.60
CA THR A 338 28.82 19.89 15.68
C THR A 338 28.29 19.91 14.26
N ARG A 339 28.68 20.93 13.49
CA ARG A 339 28.33 21.06 12.08
C ARG A 339 29.60 20.98 11.25
N GLU A 340 29.61 20.11 10.25
CA GLU A 340 30.67 20.12 9.24
C GLU A 340 30.51 21.35 8.35
N VAL A 341 31.62 22.06 8.12
CA VAL A 341 31.68 23.21 7.23
C VAL A 341 32.65 22.86 6.11
N GLU A 342 32.23 23.05 4.86
CA GLU A 342 33.05 22.71 3.70
C GLU A 342 34.42 23.42 3.76
N GLY A 343 35.50 22.62 3.83
CA GLY A 343 36.87 23.12 3.89
C GLY A 343 37.36 23.59 5.28
N GLY A 344 36.61 23.36 6.35
CA GLY A 344 36.98 23.71 7.73
C GLY A 344 36.79 22.57 8.75
N PRO A 345 37.35 22.69 9.96
CA PRO A 345 37.10 21.73 11.03
C PRO A 345 35.63 21.82 11.52
N PRO A 346 35.05 20.73 12.05
CA PRO A 346 33.70 20.76 12.63
C PRO A 346 33.62 21.81 13.75
N THR A 347 32.62 22.68 13.69
CA THR A 347 32.43 23.74 14.70
C THR A 347 31.39 23.31 15.73
N PRO A 348 31.68 23.41 17.03
CA PRO A 348 30.69 23.16 18.07
C PRO A 348 29.71 24.32 18.17
N HIS A 349 28.45 23.99 18.37
CA HIS A 349 27.32 24.89 18.52
C HIS A 349 26.46 24.43 19.69
N GLU A 350 25.73 25.37 20.28
CA GLU A 350 24.77 25.11 21.34
C GLU A 350 23.50 25.89 21.02
N VAL A 351 22.36 25.21 21.15
CA VAL A 351 21.03 25.78 20.97
C VAL A 351 20.13 25.35 22.12
N THR A 352 19.14 26.18 22.44
CA THR A 352 18.07 25.83 23.37
C THR A 352 16.78 25.72 22.59
N LEU A 353 16.02 24.67 22.85
CA LEU A 353 14.70 24.44 22.27
C LEU A 353 13.70 24.03 23.35
N ILE A 354 12.42 24.12 23.04
CA ILE A 354 11.34 23.68 23.93
C ILE A 354 10.58 22.56 23.20
N PRO A 355 10.62 21.32 23.71
CA PRO A 355 9.85 20.22 23.12
C PRO A 355 8.34 20.44 23.23
N GLU A 356 7.61 20.07 22.19
CA GLU A 356 6.15 20.03 22.14
C GLU A 356 5.60 18.84 22.95
N GLU A 357 4.36 18.94 23.43
CA GLU A 357 3.64 17.82 24.03
C GLU A 357 3.26 16.81 22.94
N ARG A 358 4.18 15.88 22.67
CA ARG A 358 4.00 14.78 21.72
C ARG A 358 4.53 13.49 22.34
N SER A 359 3.77 12.41 22.18
CA SER A 359 4.16 11.08 22.65
C SER A 359 5.46 10.63 21.99
N ALA A 360 6.32 10.00 22.77
CA ALA A 360 7.44 9.27 22.21
C ALA A 360 6.93 8.07 21.39
N TRP A 361 7.70 7.66 20.39
CA TRP A 361 7.33 6.57 19.47
C TRP A 361 5.99 6.72 18.74
N ALA A 362 5.38 7.91 18.71
CA ALA A 362 4.19 8.20 17.90
C ALA A 362 4.46 8.02 16.38
N GLU A 363 5.73 8.07 15.99
CA GLU A 363 6.20 7.95 14.62
C GLU A 363 7.31 6.87 14.56
N PRO A 364 6.99 5.58 14.71
CA PRO A 364 7.99 4.53 14.72
C PRO A 364 8.66 4.39 13.34
N PRO A 365 9.92 3.89 13.27
CA PRO A 365 10.62 3.69 12.00
C PRO A 365 10.06 2.45 11.29
N GLY A 366 8.88 2.60 10.67
CA GLY A 366 8.11 1.50 10.08
C GLY A 366 8.55 1.06 8.69
N SER A 367 9.51 1.74 8.06
CA SER A 367 10.07 1.36 6.76
C SER A 367 11.60 1.17 6.85
N GLU A 368 12.16 0.34 5.97
CA GLU A 368 13.56 -0.09 6.08
C GLU A 368 14.55 1.07 6.18
N GLY A 369 14.38 2.13 5.39
CA GLY A 369 15.25 3.31 5.42
C GLY A 369 14.85 4.40 6.40
N ALA A 370 13.84 4.19 7.25
CA ALA A 370 13.35 5.23 8.15
C ALA A 370 14.35 5.51 9.29
N PRO A 371 14.78 6.77 9.47
CA PRO A 371 15.52 7.17 10.66
C PRO A 371 14.61 7.14 11.90
N LEU A 372 15.21 7.20 13.08
CA LEU A 372 14.45 7.33 14.33
C LEU A 372 14.05 8.80 14.52
N SER A 373 12.78 9.07 14.79
CA SER A 373 12.29 10.42 15.07
C SER A 373 12.29 10.74 16.57
N ILE A 374 12.36 12.04 16.86
CA ILE A 374 12.05 12.67 18.14
C ILE A 374 10.86 13.59 17.85
N PRO A 375 9.61 13.06 17.92
CA PRO A 375 8.43 13.78 17.47
C PRO A 375 8.25 15.14 18.14
N SER A 376 8.57 15.25 19.43
CA SER A 376 8.41 16.45 20.24
C SER A 376 9.29 17.62 19.82
N ILE A 377 10.38 17.40 19.07
CA ILE A 377 11.22 18.48 18.55
C ILE A 377 11.24 18.53 17.03
N GLY A 378 10.57 17.59 16.35
CA GLY A 378 10.52 17.52 14.89
C GLY A 378 11.89 17.21 14.27
N LEU A 379 12.68 16.33 14.89
CA LEU A 379 14.00 15.93 14.42
C LEU A 379 14.02 14.42 14.17
N ALA A 380 14.70 13.96 13.14
CA ALA A 380 14.97 12.54 12.93
C ALA A 380 16.43 12.31 12.62
N TYR A 381 16.99 11.18 13.06
CA TYR A 381 18.40 10.88 12.98
C TYR A 381 18.65 9.39 12.68
N ASN A 382 19.77 9.12 12.01
CA ASN A 382 20.19 7.74 11.76
C ASN A 382 20.81 7.15 13.03
N ILE A 383 20.75 5.84 13.16
CA ILE A 383 21.46 5.12 14.24
C ILE A 383 22.58 4.34 13.60
N VAL A 384 23.80 4.53 14.11
CA VAL A 384 25.00 3.88 13.57
C VAL A 384 24.99 2.42 14.01
N PRO A 385 25.07 1.43 13.09
CA PRO A 385 25.01 0.01 13.42
C PRO A 385 26.35 -0.51 13.97
N VAL A 386 26.94 0.19 14.94
CA VAL A 386 28.19 -0.16 15.59
C VAL A 386 27.95 -0.18 17.09
N VAL A 387 28.34 -1.28 17.73
CA VAL A 387 28.22 -1.45 19.17
C VAL A 387 29.10 -0.43 19.88
N PHE A 388 28.49 0.43 20.68
CA PHE A 388 29.19 1.44 21.47
C PHE A 388 29.65 0.86 22.82
N SER A 389 28.71 0.27 23.56
CA SER A 389 28.95 -0.37 24.86
C SER A 389 28.07 -1.60 25.02
N VAL A 390 28.49 -2.52 25.89
CA VAL A 390 27.79 -3.78 26.16
C VAL A 390 27.47 -3.85 27.65
N ASP A 391 26.22 -4.20 27.97
CA ASP A 391 25.80 -4.55 29.33
C ASP A 391 26.47 -5.88 29.72
N PRO A 392 27.36 -5.92 30.73
CA PRO A 392 28.04 -7.14 31.13
C PRO A 392 27.10 -8.28 31.54
N ASP A 393 25.89 -7.95 31.99
CA ASP A 393 24.86 -8.92 32.39
C ASP A 393 23.78 -9.10 31.31
N GLY A 394 24.03 -8.58 30.10
CA GLY A 394 23.11 -8.58 28.97
C GLY A 394 23.32 -9.73 27.98
N PRO A 395 22.31 -10.07 27.15
CA PRO A 395 22.40 -11.17 26.18
C PRO A 395 23.59 -11.09 25.22
N ALA A 396 23.99 -9.89 24.81
CA ALA A 396 25.13 -9.70 23.93
C ALA A 396 26.48 -10.04 24.58
N ALA A 397 26.64 -9.82 25.89
CA ALA A 397 27.86 -10.18 26.60
C ALA A 397 28.06 -11.70 26.65
N GLU A 398 27.00 -12.47 26.88
CA GLU A 398 27.03 -13.94 26.87
C GLU A 398 27.52 -14.50 25.53
N LEU A 399 27.24 -13.78 24.46
CA LEU A 399 27.65 -14.12 23.10
C LEU A 399 29.03 -13.54 22.74
N GLY A 400 29.70 -12.81 23.62
CA GLY A 400 31.02 -12.21 23.34
C GLY A 400 31.00 -11.09 22.29
N ILE A 401 29.83 -10.48 22.05
CA ILE A 401 29.74 -9.21 21.31
C ILE A 401 30.42 -8.14 22.16
N ALA A 402 31.20 -7.27 21.52
CA ALA A 402 31.97 -6.22 22.21
C ALA A 402 31.80 -4.87 21.52
N ALA A 403 32.22 -3.81 22.22
CA ALA A 403 32.35 -2.49 21.64
C ALA A 403 33.16 -2.53 20.33
N ARG A 404 32.72 -1.74 19.34
CA ARG A 404 33.22 -1.63 17.96
C ARG A 404 32.82 -2.77 17.03
N ASP A 405 32.06 -3.76 17.48
CA ASP A 405 31.47 -4.73 16.57
C ASP A 405 30.45 -4.03 15.65
N LYS A 406 30.57 -4.26 14.34
CA LYS A 406 29.61 -3.75 13.36
C LYS A 406 28.47 -4.73 13.19
N LEU A 407 27.23 -4.26 13.26
CA LEU A 407 26.04 -5.05 12.98
C LEU A 407 25.83 -5.11 11.46
N THR A 408 25.65 -6.30 10.91
CA THR A 408 25.58 -6.51 9.45
C THR A 408 24.33 -7.24 8.98
N LYS A 409 23.70 -8.03 9.85
CA LYS A 409 22.44 -8.71 9.55
C LYS A 409 21.69 -9.07 10.83
N ILE A 410 20.37 -8.98 10.82
CA ILE A 410 19.49 -9.60 11.82
C ILE A 410 18.45 -10.48 11.11
N GLU A 411 18.15 -11.63 11.71
CA GLU A 411 17.21 -12.61 11.18
C GLU A 411 16.21 -13.02 12.26
N PHE A 412 14.94 -13.15 11.88
CA PHE A 412 13.83 -13.60 12.71
C PHE A 412 13.25 -14.89 12.10
N ILE A 413 13.55 -16.01 12.75
CA ILE A 413 13.26 -17.35 12.23
C ILE A 413 12.14 -17.95 13.06
N ARG A 414 11.00 -18.22 12.44
CA ARG A 414 9.91 -18.99 13.07
C ARG A 414 10.35 -20.44 13.24
N ALA A 415 10.16 -21.00 14.43
CA ALA A 415 10.48 -22.41 14.67
C ALA A 415 9.57 -23.32 13.83
N PRO A 416 10.03 -24.51 13.41
CA PRO A 416 9.16 -25.48 12.72
C PRO A 416 7.94 -25.84 13.58
N GLY A 417 6.73 -25.58 13.06
CA GLY A 417 5.48 -25.76 13.80
C GLY A 417 5.21 -24.70 14.88
N GLY A 418 5.98 -23.61 14.89
CA GLY A 418 5.75 -22.45 15.74
C GLY A 418 4.47 -21.70 15.36
N GLU A 419 3.98 -20.89 16.29
CA GLU A 419 2.78 -20.09 16.13
C GLU A 419 2.89 -19.15 14.93
N LEU A 420 1.79 -19.02 14.17
CA LEU A 420 1.70 -18.05 13.10
C LEU A 420 1.59 -16.65 13.71
N ASP A 421 2.48 -15.75 13.32
CA ASP A 421 2.66 -14.43 13.90
C ASP A 421 2.33 -13.31 12.91
N GLY A 422 1.49 -13.62 11.91
CA GLY A 422 1.08 -12.68 10.86
C GLY A 422 2.14 -12.34 9.81
N LEU A 423 3.39 -12.76 10.01
CA LEU A 423 4.47 -12.61 9.03
C LEU A 423 4.42 -13.73 7.99
N ALA A 424 4.54 -13.35 6.71
CA ALA A 424 4.37 -14.26 5.57
C ALA A 424 5.49 -15.30 5.49
N GLU A 425 6.75 -14.86 5.63
CA GLU A 425 7.90 -15.74 5.47
C GLU A 425 8.29 -16.44 6.79
N GLU A 426 8.83 -17.65 6.66
CA GLU A 426 9.38 -18.39 7.80
C GLU A 426 10.61 -17.70 8.39
N THR A 427 11.40 -17.04 7.53
CA THR A 427 12.56 -16.25 7.91
C THR A 427 12.42 -14.84 7.35
N GLU A 428 12.31 -13.87 8.25
CA GLU A 428 12.42 -12.46 7.91
C GLU A 428 13.85 -12.00 8.22
N ALA A 429 14.47 -11.22 7.35
CA ALA A 429 15.85 -10.80 7.53
C ALA A 429 16.08 -9.37 7.05
N VAL A 430 16.87 -8.61 7.82
CA VAL A 430 17.31 -7.27 7.47
C VAL A 430 18.82 -7.29 7.28
N ASN A 431 19.28 -6.88 6.09
CA ASN A 431 20.71 -6.64 5.84
C ASN A 431 21.04 -5.24 6.35
N ILE A 432 21.80 -5.17 7.45
CA ILE A 432 22.00 -3.92 8.18
C ILE A 432 23.03 -3.05 7.44
N ASN A 433 22.66 -1.78 7.25
CA ASN A 433 23.49 -0.71 6.74
C ASN A 433 23.36 0.53 7.64
N ASP A 434 24.01 1.62 7.28
CA ASP A 434 24.11 2.81 8.12
C ASP A 434 22.80 3.61 8.27
N LYS A 435 21.71 3.17 7.64
CA LYS A 435 20.40 3.84 7.63
C LYS A 435 19.25 3.02 8.21
N ASN A 436 19.36 1.69 8.30
CA ASN A 436 18.22 0.82 8.59
C ASN A 436 18.25 0.12 9.96
N TRP A 437 19.20 0.46 10.84
CA TRP A 437 19.25 -0.14 12.17
C TRP A 437 18.03 0.21 13.04
N ALA A 438 17.52 1.45 12.94
CA ALA A 438 16.31 1.85 13.65
C ALA A 438 15.11 0.96 13.28
N TYR A 439 14.94 0.68 11.97
CA TYR A 439 13.94 -0.26 11.47
C TYR A 439 14.20 -1.70 11.94
N ALA A 440 15.44 -2.19 11.85
CA ALA A 440 15.80 -3.53 12.31
C ALA A 440 15.49 -3.73 13.81
N TYR A 441 15.76 -2.71 14.63
CA TYR A 441 15.41 -2.69 16.04
C TYR A 441 13.91 -2.59 16.27
N TRP A 442 13.16 -1.87 15.43
CA TRP A 442 11.70 -1.88 15.49
C TRP A 442 11.12 -3.25 15.14
N MET A 443 11.65 -3.93 14.11
CA MET A 443 11.27 -5.31 13.79
C MET A 443 11.55 -6.29 14.93
N LEU A 444 12.62 -6.08 15.70
CA LEU A 444 12.92 -6.86 16.90
C LEU A 444 11.75 -6.81 17.88
N GLN A 445 11.19 -5.62 18.14
CA GLN A 445 10.06 -5.44 19.05
C GLN A 445 8.81 -6.21 18.61
N GLN A 446 8.61 -6.34 17.29
CA GLN A 446 7.43 -6.99 16.72
C GLN A 446 7.57 -8.52 16.58
N SER A 447 8.78 -8.99 16.25
CA SER A 447 8.97 -10.36 15.74
C SER A 447 9.67 -11.30 16.72
N ALA A 448 10.46 -10.76 17.65
CA ALA A 448 11.34 -11.59 18.48
C ALA A 448 10.63 -12.37 19.58
N ARG A 449 9.37 -12.05 19.88
CA ARG A 449 8.59 -12.74 20.91
C ARG A 449 8.17 -14.16 20.48
N THR A 450 8.07 -14.40 19.18
CA THR A 450 7.62 -15.67 18.58
C THR A 450 8.69 -16.35 17.74
N ARG A 451 9.80 -15.66 17.47
CA ARG A 451 10.86 -16.10 16.56
C ARG A 451 12.23 -16.14 17.22
N VAL A 452 13.04 -17.10 16.76
CA VAL A 452 14.46 -17.15 17.09
C VAL A 452 15.16 -15.99 16.40
N VAL A 453 15.93 -15.22 17.16
CA VAL A 453 16.69 -14.08 16.62
C VAL A 453 18.14 -14.49 16.38
N LYS A 454 18.65 -14.25 15.18
CA LYS A 454 20.09 -14.36 14.88
C LYS A 454 20.64 -13.01 14.51
N LEU A 455 21.76 -12.64 15.15
CA LEU A 455 22.48 -11.40 14.88
C LEU A 455 23.85 -11.73 14.29
N THR A 456 24.17 -11.07 13.18
CA THR A 456 25.48 -11.16 12.53
C THR A 456 26.29 -9.90 12.80
N THR A 457 27.44 -10.07 13.45
CA THR A 457 28.39 -9.01 13.73
C THR A 457 29.70 -9.20 12.97
N GLU A 458 30.43 -8.11 12.76
CA GLU A 458 31.72 -8.05 12.10
C GLU A 458 32.74 -7.33 12.97
N ARG A 459 33.91 -7.96 13.19
CA ARG A 459 35.05 -7.40 13.94
C ARG A 459 36.31 -7.55 13.09
N GLY A 460 36.76 -6.46 12.47
CA GLY A 460 37.81 -6.55 11.45
C GLY A 460 37.31 -7.35 10.26
N ASP A 461 38.01 -8.42 9.88
CA ASP A 461 37.62 -9.31 8.77
C ASP A 461 36.75 -10.51 9.24
N GLU A 462 36.54 -10.67 10.56
CA GLU A 462 35.79 -11.79 11.12
C GLU A 462 34.30 -11.48 11.21
N LYS A 463 33.47 -12.33 10.58
CA LYS A 463 32.01 -12.29 10.69
C LYS A 463 31.50 -13.45 11.53
N ALA A 464 30.62 -13.17 12.47
CA ALA A 464 30.01 -14.18 13.34
C ALA A 464 28.49 -13.98 13.39
N THR A 465 27.75 -15.05 13.10
CA THR A 465 26.29 -15.10 13.30
C THR A 465 26.00 -15.89 14.57
N LYS A 466 25.28 -15.29 15.51
CA LYS A 466 24.93 -15.90 16.80
C LYS A 466 23.44 -15.78 17.05
N GLU A 467 22.86 -16.83 17.62
CA GLU A 467 21.51 -16.80 18.15
C GLU A 467 21.51 -15.99 19.44
N ILE A 468 20.63 -14.99 19.53
CA ILE A 468 20.51 -14.10 20.68
C ILE A 468 19.08 -14.16 21.20
N THR A 469 18.91 -14.32 22.50
CA THR A 469 17.59 -14.23 23.14
C THR A 469 17.44 -12.83 23.73
N PRO A 470 16.58 -11.96 23.16
CA PRO A 470 16.37 -10.63 23.71
C PRO A 470 15.79 -10.69 25.11
N ARG A 471 16.15 -9.72 25.95
CA ARG A 471 15.67 -9.60 27.33
C ARG A 471 14.61 -8.50 27.41
N GLU A 472 13.53 -8.73 28.15
CA GLU A 472 12.59 -7.65 28.47
C GLU A 472 13.26 -6.57 29.33
N SER A 473 13.10 -5.32 28.91
CA SER A 473 13.57 -4.17 29.66
C SER A 473 12.81 -4.03 30.97
N LYS A 474 13.51 -3.58 32.02
CA LYS A 474 12.90 -3.27 33.32
C LYS A 474 12.42 -1.82 33.41
N THR A 475 12.94 -0.96 32.53
CA THR A 475 12.81 0.49 32.63
C THR A 475 12.22 1.11 31.37
N TRP A 476 12.16 0.38 30.27
CA TRP A 476 11.66 0.84 28.99
C TRP A 476 10.46 0.02 28.52
N TYR A 477 9.40 0.70 28.09
CA TYR A 477 8.13 0.11 27.70
C TYR A 477 7.68 0.69 26.37
N LEU A 478 7.09 -0.15 25.51
CA LEU A 478 6.60 0.24 24.19
C LEU A 478 5.35 1.12 24.32
N GLN A 479 5.40 2.30 23.69
CA GLN A 479 4.31 3.28 23.67
C GLN A 479 3.42 3.08 22.44
N THR A 480 2.92 1.85 22.28
CA THR A 480 2.14 1.41 21.10
C THR A 480 0.78 0.88 21.53
N THR A 481 0.04 0.26 20.61
CA THR A 481 -1.19 -0.51 20.89
C THR A 481 -0.96 -1.77 21.73
N ARG A 482 0.28 -1.99 22.22
CA ARG A 482 0.70 -3.15 23.03
C ARG A 482 0.42 -4.50 22.34
N GLY A 483 0.50 -4.48 21.00
CA GLY A 483 0.29 -5.62 20.13
C GLY A 483 -1.15 -5.79 19.63
N LEU A 484 -2.08 -4.90 19.98
CA LEU A 484 -3.46 -4.96 19.49
C LEU A 484 -3.52 -4.49 18.03
N SER A 485 -4.16 -5.29 17.17
CA SER A 485 -4.42 -4.97 15.77
C SER A 485 -5.80 -4.33 15.64
N LEU A 486 -5.84 -3.15 15.02
CA LEU A 486 -7.05 -2.37 14.82
C LEU A 486 -7.41 -2.31 13.34
N ASP A 487 -8.71 -2.21 13.07
CA ASP A 487 -9.22 -2.11 11.71
C ASP A 487 -8.92 -0.73 11.11
N VAL A 488 -8.89 -0.64 9.78
CA VAL A 488 -8.73 0.61 9.05
C VAL A 488 -9.90 1.54 9.38
N LEU A 489 -9.62 2.83 9.59
CA LEU A 489 -10.67 3.83 9.74
C LEU A 489 -11.41 3.98 8.41
N SER A 490 -12.66 3.55 8.40
CA SER A 490 -13.50 3.50 7.21
C SER A 490 -14.85 4.19 7.44
N SER A 491 -15.46 4.64 6.35
CA SER A 491 -16.83 5.12 6.35
C SER A 491 -17.63 4.52 5.20
N VAL A 492 -18.93 4.35 5.42
CA VAL A 492 -19.86 3.88 4.38
C VAL A 492 -20.30 5.07 3.53
N ARG A 493 -19.87 5.08 2.26
CA ARG A 493 -20.32 6.05 1.26
C ARG A 493 -21.54 5.53 0.51
N VAL A 494 -22.64 6.27 0.62
CA VAL A 494 -23.92 5.95 -0.01
C VAL A 494 -24.34 7.09 -0.93
N ALA A 495 -24.68 6.77 -2.19
CA ALA A 495 -25.23 7.71 -3.14
C ALA A 495 -26.63 8.16 -2.72
N LYS A 496 -26.83 9.46 -2.55
CA LYS A 496 -28.09 10.07 -2.08
C LYS A 496 -29.20 10.00 -3.15
N ASN A 497 -28.82 10.06 -4.42
CA ASN A 497 -29.73 10.04 -5.56
C ASN A 497 -29.02 9.52 -6.82
N LEU A 498 -29.72 9.44 -7.94
CA LEU A 498 -29.16 8.92 -9.20
C LEU A 498 -28.01 9.78 -9.75
N GLY A 499 -28.10 11.12 -9.64
CA GLY A 499 -27.04 12.02 -10.08
C GLY A 499 -25.75 11.82 -9.28
N ASP A 500 -25.90 11.69 -7.96
CA ASP A 500 -24.80 11.37 -7.04
C ASP A 500 -24.17 10.01 -7.36
N ALA A 501 -24.99 8.99 -7.63
CA ALA A 501 -24.49 7.67 -8.04
C ALA A 501 -23.70 7.73 -9.35
N ILE A 502 -24.18 8.49 -10.35
CA ILE A 502 -23.45 8.70 -11.62
C ILE A 502 -22.12 9.39 -11.36
N HIS A 503 -22.09 10.43 -10.53
CA HIS A 503 -20.87 11.16 -10.18
C HIS A 503 -19.86 10.24 -9.48
N MET A 504 -20.26 9.57 -8.39
CA MET A 504 -19.40 8.63 -7.66
C MET A 504 -18.90 7.50 -8.56
N GLY A 505 -19.78 6.92 -9.39
CA GLY A 505 -19.40 5.88 -10.33
C GLY A 505 -18.42 6.38 -11.39
N TRP A 506 -18.59 7.61 -11.88
CA TRP A 506 -17.69 8.23 -12.85
C TRP A 506 -16.31 8.48 -12.25
N ASP A 507 -16.24 9.10 -11.07
CA ASP A 507 -14.98 9.35 -10.38
C ASP A 507 -14.23 8.05 -10.13
N HIS A 508 -14.92 7.03 -9.59
CA HIS A 508 -14.34 5.73 -9.33
C HIS A 508 -13.88 5.03 -10.62
N THR A 509 -14.62 5.17 -11.73
CA THR A 509 -14.20 4.66 -13.06
C THR A 509 -12.91 5.33 -13.52
N THR A 510 -12.83 6.66 -13.46
CA THR A 510 -11.63 7.39 -13.90
C THR A 510 -10.42 7.09 -13.02
N ASN A 511 -10.61 6.95 -11.71
CA ASN A 511 -9.56 6.53 -10.78
C ASN A 511 -9.09 5.11 -11.06
N SER A 512 -10.02 4.18 -11.28
CA SER A 512 -9.69 2.79 -11.64
C SER A 512 -8.85 2.73 -12.91
N ILE A 513 -9.23 3.47 -13.97
CA ILE A 513 -8.45 3.54 -15.22
C ILE A 513 -7.03 4.05 -14.96
N ARG A 514 -6.89 5.14 -14.19
CA ARG A 514 -5.58 5.72 -13.84
C ARG A 514 -4.72 4.74 -13.04
N GLN A 515 -5.31 4.08 -12.05
CA GLN A 515 -4.61 3.12 -11.20
C GLN A 515 -4.11 1.92 -12.01
N VAL A 516 -4.92 1.39 -12.94
CA VAL A 516 -4.48 0.32 -13.84
C VAL A 516 -3.31 0.78 -14.70
N TYR A 517 -3.42 1.96 -15.30
CA TYR A 517 -2.34 2.51 -16.12
C TYR A 517 -1.04 2.71 -15.32
N LEU A 518 -1.12 3.28 -14.12
CA LEU A 518 0.02 3.44 -13.22
C LEU A 518 0.65 2.10 -12.84
N THR A 519 -0.19 1.11 -12.54
CA THR A 519 0.27 -0.24 -12.20
C THR A 519 0.99 -0.88 -13.38
N LEU A 520 0.42 -0.82 -14.58
CA LEU A 520 1.06 -1.33 -15.80
C LEU A 520 2.38 -0.62 -16.09
N ARG A 521 2.42 0.71 -15.96
CA ARG A 521 3.64 1.50 -16.12
C ARG A 521 4.70 1.06 -15.11
N GLY A 522 4.34 0.97 -13.83
CA GLY A 522 5.25 0.57 -12.76
C GLY A 522 5.82 -0.85 -12.93
N LEU A 523 5.01 -1.77 -13.45
CA LEU A 523 5.46 -3.12 -13.79
C LEU A 523 6.48 -3.12 -14.94
N VAL A 524 6.27 -2.27 -15.96
CA VAL A 524 7.19 -2.16 -17.10
C VAL A 524 8.49 -1.44 -16.74
N THR A 525 8.43 -0.43 -15.86
CA THR A 525 9.62 0.30 -15.40
C THR A 525 10.42 -0.45 -14.33
N GLY A 526 9.86 -1.50 -13.73
CA GLY A 526 10.50 -2.27 -12.65
C GLY A 526 10.25 -1.70 -11.25
N ASP A 527 9.48 -0.62 -11.19
CA ASP A 527 9.08 0.11 -9.98
C ASP A 527 8.10 -0.69 -9.11
N ILE A 528 7.32 -1.58 -9.72
CA ILE A 528 6.41 -2.51 -9.05
C ILE A 528 6.91 -3.92 -9.29
N SER A 529 7.11 -4.67 -8.21
CA SER A 529 7.50 -6.08 -8.29
C SER A 529 6.44 -6.90 -9.04
N TYR A 530 6.87 -7.67 -10.03
CA TYR A 530 5.99 -8.57 -10.79
C TYR A 530 5.32 -9.63 -9.91
N LYS A 531 5.85 -9.90 -8.70
CA LYS A 531 5.27 -10.84 -7.73
C LYS A 531 3.91 -10.37 -7.18
N LEU A 532 3.58 -9.09 -7.34
CA LEU A 532 2.31 -8.49 -6.92
C LEU A 532 1.19 -8.68 -7.95
N VAL A 533 1.51 -9.15 -9.16
CA VAL A 533 0.51 -9.40 -10.20
C VAL A 533 -0.25 -10.69 -9.87
N SER A 534 -1.55 -10.55 -9.61
CA SER A 534 -2.43 -11.68 -9.34
C SER A 534 -2.92 -12.35 -10.63
N GLY A 535 -2.87 -13.68 -10.67
CA GLY A 535 -3.45 -14.49 -11.73
C GLY A 535 -4.90 -14.89 -11.50
N PRO A 536 -5.41 -15.85 -12.30
CA PRO A 536 -6.77 -16.35 -12.17
C PRO A 536 -7.10 -16.90 -10.77
N ILE A 537 -6.12 -17.52 -10.09
CA ILE A 537 -6.31 -18.07 -8.75
C ILE A 537 -6.30 -16.94 -7.73
N GLY A 538 -5.38 -15.97 -7.87
CA GLY A 538 -5.38 -14.76 -7.06
C GLY A 538 -6.69 -13.98 -7.17
N ILE A 539 -7.19 -13.77 -8.39
CA ILE A 539 -8.47 -13.12 -8.67
C ILE A 539 -9.63 -13.88 -8.02
N ALA A 540 -9.66 -15.22 -8.11
CA ALA A 540 -10.71 -16.02 -7.48
C ALA A 540 -10.69 -15.91 -5.95
N LYS A 541 -9.50 -15.91 -5.33
CA LYS A 541 -9.35 -15.70 -3.88
C LYS A 541 -9.83 -14.30 -3.46
N THR A 542 -9.43 -13.27 -4.20
CA THR A 542 -9.89 -11.89 -3.94
C THR A 542 -11.40 -11.78 -4.11
N ALA A 543 -11.96 -12.37 -5.17
CA ALA A 543 -13.41 -12.38 -5.39
C ALA A 543 -14.17 -13.01 -4.22
N TYR A 544 -13.68 -14.12 -3.67
CA TYR A 544 -14.25 -14.76 -2.49
C TYR A 544 -14.17 -13.85 -1.26
N ARG A 545 -13.00 -13.29 -0.96
CA ARG A 545 -12.83 -12.35 0.17
C ARG A 545 -13.73 -11.13 0.07
N THR A 546 -13.82 -10.53 -1.12
CA THR A 546 -14.69 -9.36 -1.33
C THR A 546 -16.17 -9.72 -1.27
N ALA A 547 -16.55 -10.96 -1.62
CA ALA A 547 -17.91 -11.44 -1.41
C ALA A 547 -18.25 -11.59 0.09
N ASP A 548 -17.29 -12.03 0.91
CA ASP A 548 -17.46 -12.11 2.37
C ASP A 548 -17.61 -10.72 3.02
N MET A 549 -16.95 -9.68 2.46
CA MET A 549 -17.13 -8.28 2.88
C MET A 549 -18.51 -7.70 2.51
N GLY A 550 -19.31 -8.43 1.72
CA GLY A 550 -20.67 -8.08 1.37
C GLY A 550 -20.89 -7.68 -0.09
N LEU A 551 -22.17 -7.64 -0.46
CA LEU A 551 -22.59 -7.42 -1.85
C LEU A 551 -22.09 -6.10 -2.48
N PRO A 552 -22.07 -4.95 -1.77
CA PRO A 552 -21.60 -3.70 -2.36
C PRO A 552 -20.13 -3.77 -2.76
N GLN A 553 -19.26 -4.32 -1.91
CA GLN A 553 -17.84 -4.51 -2.20
C GLN A 553 -17.64 -5.47 -3.36
N PHE A 554 -18.38 -6.58 -3.39
CA PHE A 554 -18.29 -7.54 -4.48
C PHE A 554 -18.64 -6.91 -5.85
N VAL A 555 -19.70 -6.09 -5.90
CA VAL A 555 -20.05 -5.36 -7.13
C VAL A 555 -19.03 -4.30 -7.48
N LEU A 556 -18.44 -3.60 -6.49
CA LEU A 556 -17.31 -2.70 -6.72
C LEU A 556 -16.14 -3.45 -7.39
N PHE A 557 -15.79 -4.64 -6.88
CA PHE A 557 -14.75 -5.47 -7.46
C PHE A 557 -15.06 -5.93 -8.89
N LEU A 558 -16.31 -6.33 -9.19
CA LEU A 558 -16.73 -6.63 -10.57
C LEU A 558 -16.57 -5.41 -11.49
N GLY A 559 -16.87 -4.22 -10.98
CA GLY A 559 -16.62 -2.96 -11.68
C GLY A 559 -15.14 -2.75 -12.02
N LEU A 560 -14.25 -2.99 -11.06
CA LEU A 560 -12.80 -2.91 -11.24
C LEU A 560 -12.33 -3.91 -12.31
N ILE A 561 -12.75 -5.17 -12.25
CA ILE A 561 -12.39 -6.18 -13.27
C ILE A 561 -12.85 -5.74 -14.67
N SER A 562 -14.06 -5.18 -14.78
CA SER A 562 -14.58 -4.66 -16.04
C SER A 562 -13.72 -3.52 -16.59
N VAL A 563 -13.33 -2.56 -15.75
CA VAL A 563 -12.43 -1.46 -16.15
C VAL A 563 -11.04 -1.96 -16.52
N ASN A 564 -10.48 -2.90 -15.74
CA ASN A 564 -9.17 -3.50 -16.03
C ASN A 564 -9.17 -4.16 -17.40
N LEU A 565 -10.21 -4.94 -17.73
CA LEU A 565 -10.36 -5.57 -19.03
C LEU A 565 -10.45 -4.54 -20.15
N ALA A 566 -11.12 -3.40 -19.93
CA ALA A 566 -11.16 -2.31 -20.90
C ALA A 566 -9.76 -1.73 -21.17
N VAL A 567 -9.00 -1.41 -20.12
CA VAL A 567 -7.65 -0.82 -20.25
C VAL A 567 -6.69 -1.80 -20.92
N VAL A 568 -6.71 -3.07 -20.52
CA VAL A 568 -5.87 -4.11 -21.12
C VAL A 568 -6.23 -4.32 -22.59
N ASN A 569 -7.53 -4.46 -22.93
CA ASN A 569 -7.95 -4.65 -24.32
C ASN A 569 -7.64 -3.43 -25.20
N PHE A 570 -7.49 -2.25 -24.62
CA PHE A 570 -7.09 -1.05 -25.35
C PHE A 570 -5.58 -0.97 -25.64
N LEU A 571 -4.76 -1.83 -25.02
CA LEU A 571 -3.32 -1.86 -25.31
C LEU A 571 -3.05 -2.20 -26.79
N PRO A 572 -2.00 -1.64 -27.40
CA PRO A 572 -1.64 -1.87 -28.80
C PRO A 572 -1.00 -3.26 -29.01
N ILE A 573 -1.65 -4.31 -28.52
CA ILE A 573 -1.24 -5.71 -28.66
C ILE A 573 -2.11 -6.31 -29.77
N PRO A 574 -1.53 -6.84 -30.87
CA PRO A 574 -2.25 -7.28 -32.06
C PRO A 574 -3.46 -8.21 -31.85
N VAL A 575 -3.47 -9.03 -30.79
CA VAL A 575 -4.57 -9.97 -30.46
C VAL A 575 -5.71 -9.30 -29.69
N LEU A 576 -5.50 -8.09 -29.19
CA LEU A 576 -6.48 -7.30 -28.47
C LEU A 576 -7.10 -6.25 -29.40
N ASP A 577 -8.25 -5.72 -29.00
CA ASP A 577 -8.96 -4.66 -29.71
C ASP A 577 -8.07 -3.46 -30.08
N GLY A 578 -7.19 -3.04 -29.16
CA GLY A 578 -6.24 -1.95 -29.37
C GLY A 578 -5.20 -2.24 -30.46
N GLY A 579 -4.81 -3.50 -30.64
CA GLY A 579 -3.95 -3.91 -31.77
C GLY A 579 -4.64 -3.76 -33.12
N HIS A 580 -5.89 -4.22 -33.22
CA HIS A 580 -6.71 -4.01 -34.41
C HIS A 580 -6.95 -2.52 -34.69
N MET A 581 -7.10 -1.70 -33.64
CA MET A 581 -7.20 -0.25 -33.77
C MET A 581 -5.95 0.37 -34.42
N VAL A 582 -4.75 -0.09 -34.05
CA VAL A 582 -3.49 0.38 -34.67
C VAL A 582 -3.47 0.07 -36.17
N PHE A 583 -3.89 -1.13 -36.57
CA PHE A 583 -3.96 -1.51 -37.98
C PHE A 583 -4.97 -0.68 -38.78
N LEU A 584 -6.14 -0.38 -38.18
CA LEU A 584 -7.16 0.47 -38.80
C LEU A 584 -6.74 1.94 -38.88
N LEU A 585 -6.03 2.46 -37.86
CA LEU A 585 -5.45 3.80 -37.91
C LEU A 585 -4.41 3.90 -39.02
N TRP A 586 -3.56 2.89 -39.17
CA TRP A 586 -2.61 2.80 -40.28
C TRP A 586 -3.33 2.82 -41.64
N GLU A 587 -4.37 2.01 -41.81
CA GLU A 587 -5.17 1.99 -43.04
C GLU A 587 -5.84 3.33 -43.31
N GLY A 588 -6.41 3.96 -42.27
CA GLY A 588 -7.05 5.28 -42.39
C GLY A 588 -6.09 6.40 -42.80
N ILE A 589 -4.83 6.35 -42.32
CA ILE A 589 -3.79 7.34 -42.66
C ILE A 589 -3.20 7.07 -44.05
N THR A 590 -2.90 5.81 -44.37
CA THR A 590 -2.19 5.43 -45.59
C THR A 590 -3.10 5.18 -46.79
N GLY A 591 -4.40 5.02 -46.54
CA GLY A 591 -5.39 4.58 -47.54
C GLY A 591 -5.15 3.16 -48.06
N ARG A 592 -4.21 2.41 -47.45
CA ARG A 592 -3.80 1.08 -47.88
C ARG A 592 -3.99 0.09 -46.75
N ARG A 593 -4.51 -1.10 -47.07
CA ARG A 593 -4.62 -2.19 -46.10
C ARG A 593 -3.22 -2.63 -45.64
N PRO A 594 -3.03 -2.89 -44.33
CA PRO A 594 -1.79 -3.48 -43.82
C PRO A 594 -1.49 -4.80 -44.53
N ASN A 595 -0.20 -5.13 -44.69
CA ASN A 595 0.22 -6.40 -45.26
C ASN A 595 -0.26 -7.55 -44.37
N GLU A 596 -1.02 -8.49 -44.93
CA GLU A 596 -1.61 -9.65 -44.26
C GLU A 596 -0.57 -10.47 -43.50
N LYS A 597 0.60 -10.71 -44.11
CA LYS A 597 1.70 -11.43 -43.46
C LYS A 597 2.16 -10.70 -42.20
N VAL A 598 2.25 -9.38 -42.26
CA VAL A 598 2.66 -8.56 -41.11
C VAL A 598 1.61 -8.61 -40.00
N VAL A 599 0.32 -8.52 -40.33
CA VAL A 599 -0.77 -8.64 -39.36
C VAL A 599 -0.81 -10.03 -38.73
N GLY A 600 -0.68 -11.08 -39.54
CA GLY A 600 -0.64 -12.48 -39.07
C GLY A 600 0.55 -12.77 -38.16
N TYR A 601 1.76 -12.32 -38.54
CA TYR A 601 2.94 -12.43 -37.68
C TYR A 601 2.79 -11.64 -36.38
N ALA A 602 2.32 -10.40 -36.46
CA ALA A 602 2.11 -9.56 -35.29
C ALA A 602 1.06 -10.18 -34.34
N SER A 603 -0.03 -10.72 -34.87
CA SER A 603 -1.08 -11.42 -34.11
C SER A 603 -0.55 -12.68 -33.45
N THR A 604 0.23 -13.48 -34.18
CA THR A 604 0.87 -14.69 -33.61
C THR A 604 1.85 -14.33 -32.50
N MET A 605 2.70 -13.31 -32.70
CA MET A 605 3.61 -12.83 -31.67
C MET A 605 2.86 -12.30 -30.45
N GLY A 606 1.79 -11.54 -30.66
CA GLY A 606 0.92 -11.06 -29.58
C GLY A 606 0.26 -12.22 -28.81
N LEU A 607 -0.17 -13.26 -29.51
CA LEU A 607 -0.79 -14.44 -28.89
C LEU A 607 0.22 -15.20 -28.05
N VAL A 608 1.42 -15.45 -28.59
CA VAL A 608 2.52 -16.11 -27.87
C VAL A 608 2.90 -15.29 -26.63
N LEU A 609 2.99 -13.97 -26.74
CA LEU A 609 3.26 -13.08 -25.62
C LEU A 609 2.18 -13.20 -24.53
N LEU A 610 0.89 -13.12 -24.91
CA LEU A 610 -0.23 -13.23 -23.97
C LEU A 610 -0.27 -14.61 -23.29
N LEU A 611 -0.09 -15.70 -24.05
CA LEU A 611 -0.04 -17.04 -23.48
C LEU A 611 1.15 -17.21 -22.53
N THR A 612 2.31 -16.65 -22.88
CA THR A 612 3.50 -16.66 -22.01
C THR A 612 3.23 -15.90 -20.72
N LEU A 613 2.58 -14.72 -20.81
CA LEU A 613 2.19 -13.95 -19.64
C LEU A 613 1.19 -14.70 -18.76
N ILE A 614 0.17 -15.35 -19.34
CA ILE A 614 -0.79 -16.16 -18.59
C ILE A 614 -0.08 -17.31 -17.87
N ILE A 615 0.82 -18.03 -18.56
CA ILE A 615 1.61 -19.11 -17.96
C ILE A 615 2.47 -18.57 -16.82
N LEU A 616 3.16 -17.44 -17.03
CA LEU A 616 3.98 -16.79 -16.01
C LEU A 616 3.13 -16.44 -14.78
N VAL A 617 2.01 -15.77 -14.97
CA VAL A 617 1.16 -15.33 -13.86
C VAL A 617 0.52 -16.53 -13.13
N VAL A 618 0.12 -17.59 -13.84
CA VAL A 618 -0.33 -18.84 -13.21
C VAL A 618 0.81 -19.52 -12.44
N TYR A 619 2.03 -19.51 -12.97
CA TYR A 619 3.21 -20.00 -12.26
C TYR A 619 3.48 -19.18 -11.00
N LEU A 620 3.37 -17.85 -11.07
CA LEU A 620 3.49 -16.98 -9.91
C LEU A 620 2.42 -17.33 -8.88
N ASP A 621 1.14 -17.44 -9.27
CA ASP A 621 0.03 -17.81 -8.38
C ASP A 621 0.27 -19.16 -7.65
N LEU A 622 0.82 -20.16 -8.35
CA LEU A 622 0.99 -21.52 -7.81
C LEU A 622 2.25 -21.69 -6.96
N PHE A 623 3.35 -21.04 -7.36
CA PHE A 623 4.68 -21.33 -6.81
C PHE A 623 5.33 -20.16 -6.08
N VAL A 624 4.87 -18.93 -6.30
CA VAL A 624 5.50 -17.71 -5.74
C VAL A 624 4.56 -16.96 -4.80
N SER A 625 3.30 -16.74 -5.18
CA SER A 625 2.30 -16.02 -4.38
C SER A 625 1.69 -16.86 -3.25
N LYS A 626 2.49 -17.72 -2.60
CA LYS A 626 2.15 -18.26 -1.28
C LYS A 626 2.30 -17.15 -0.24
N MET A 627 1.42 -16.16 -0.28
CA MET A 627 1.13 -15.30 0.87
C MET A 627 -0.13 -15.78 1.54
#